data_AF-A0A1V3N285-F1
#
_entry.id   AF-A0A1V3N285-F1
#
_cell.length_a   1.000
_cell.length_b   1.000
_cell.length_c   1.000
_cell.angle_alpha   90.00
_cell.angle_beta   90.00
_cell.angle_gamma   90.00
#
_symmetry.space_group_name_H-M   'P 1'
#
loop_
_entity.id
_entity.type
_entity.pdbx_description
1 polymer ?
#
loop_
_entity_poly.entity_id
_entity_poly.type
_entity_poly.pdbx_seq_one_letter_code
_entity_poly.pdbx_strand_id
1 'polypeptide(L)'
;MSSNKPNITTIDEPGLDWAIHDIQGILADKFDWMTVFHRAYPFREYRSEERKTHTIPKVWVGINEYMNVLPNDFLIGQAFFFVTDYEKKIEADLQFGSTFRAEVSLIVWVNTNNIPGHTTGPSIAKLKKEISDLLVDHISVVKIESMTDQDAEQVFDGFTIQDVDTQYLMLPYAGLRINMVLQYNYSAC
;
A
#
# COMPACT_ATOMS: atom_id res chain seq x y z
N MET A 1 8.51 -20.52 10.04
CA MET A 1 7.14 -20.02 10.25
C MET A 1 6.61 -19.66 8.88
N SER A 2 5.54 -20.31 8.43
CA SER A 2 4.99 -20.09 7.08
C SER A 2 4.42 -18.67 7.03
N SER A 3 4.99 -17.79 6.20
CA SER A 3 4.40 -16.48 5.91
C SER A 3 3.01 -16.73 5.34
N ASN A 4 1.97 -16.30 6.05
CA ASN A 4 0.60 -16.37 5.57
C ASN A 4 0.43 -15.24 4.53
N LYS A 5 1.05 -15.41 3.35
CA LYS A 5 0.92 -14.43 2.27
C LYS A 5 -0.55 -14.42 1.86
N PRO A 6 -1.20 -13.25 1.76
CA PRO A 6 -2.58 -13.16 1.32
C PRO A 6 -2.68 -13.81 -0.07
N ASN A 7 -3.78 -14.50 -0.33
CA ASN A 7 -4.04 -15.05 -1.65
C ASN A 7 -4.03 -13.89 -2.66
N ILE A 8 -2.96 -13.82 -3.45
CA ILE A 8 -2.89 -12.90 -4.57
C ILE A 8 -3.91 -13.42 -5.57
N THR A 9 -5.06 -12.76 -5.64
CA THR A 9 -6.06 -13.10 -6.65
C THR A 9 -5.50 -12.72 -8.00
N THR A 10 -5.58 -13.62 -8.96
CA THR A 10 -5.15 -13.35 -10.33
C THR A 10 -5.99 -12.21 -10.90
N ILE A 11 -5.32 -11.16 -11.40
CA ILE A 11 -5.97 -10.04 -12.08
C ILE A 11 -5.48 -10.09 -13.52
N ASP A 12 -6.34 -10.60 -14.42
CA ASP A 12 -5.99 -10.80 -15.83
C ASP A 12 -6.37 -9.60 -16.71
N GLU A 13 -7.23 -8.71 -16.22
CA GLU A 13 -7.73 -7.57 -16.99
C GLU A 13 -6.83 -6.34 -16.84
N PRO A 14 -6.35 -5.75 -17.95
CA PRO A 14 -5.49 -4.58 -17.92
C PRO A 14 -6.24 -3.35 -17.36
N GLY A 15 -5.55 -2.57 -16.55
CA GLY A 15 -6.12 -1.40 -15.87
C GLY A 15 -5.34 -1.02 -14.62
N LEU A 16 -5.94 -0.19 -13.78
CA LEU A 16 -5.33 0.25 -12.52
C LEU A 16 -5.03 -0.93 -11.58
N ASP A 17 -6.00 -1.84 -11.41
CA ASP A 17 -5.86 -2.95 -10.49
C ASP A 17 -4.78 -3.95 -10.95
N TRP A 18 -4.57 -4.10 -12.28
CA TRP A 18 -3.45 -4.85 -12.84
C TRP A 18 -2.11 -4.18 -12.55
N ALA A 19 -1.99 -2.86 -12.74
CA ALA A 19 -0.77 -2.13 -12.42
C ALA A 19 -0.42 -2.23 -10.92
N ILE A 20 -1.44 -2.20 -10.05
CA ILE A 20 -1.28 -2.43 -8.61
C ILE A 20 -0.85 -3.88 -8.34
N HIS A 21 -1.43 -4.86 -9.03
CA HIS A 21 -1.10 -6.28 -8.88
C HIS A 21 0.35 -6.59 -9.28
N ASP A 22 0.83 -6.00 -10.38
CA ASP A 22 2.21 -6.17 -10.84
C ASP A 22 3.21 -5.60 -9.81
N ILE A 23 2.93 -4.39 -9.30
CA ILE A 23 3.72 -3.78 -8.23
C ILE A 23 3.65 -4.60 -6.93
N GLN A 24 2.47 -5.14 -6.59
CA GLN A 24 2.29 -6.04 -5.45
C GLN A 24 3.20 -7.26 -5.57
N GLY A 25 3.27 -7.88 -6.76
CA GLY A 25 4.11 -9.04 -7.04
C GLY A 25 5.59 -8.75 -6.79
N ILE A 26 6.14 -7.68 -7.40
CA ILE A 26 7.57 -7.36 -7.22
C ILE A 26 7.94 -7.03 -5.78
N LEU A 27 7.03 -6.40 -5.01
CA LEU A 27 7.25 -6.12 -3.60
C LEU A 27 7.21 -7.42 -2.77
N ALA A 28 6.24 -8.30 -3.03
CA ALA A 28 6.09 -9.57 -2.32
C ALA A 28 7.21 -10.58 -2.62
N ASP A 29 7.83 -10.47 -3.79
CA ASP A 29 9.00 -11.24 -4.20
C ASP A 29 10.29 -10.69 -3.56
N LYS A 30 10.45 -9.36 -3.50
CA LYS A 30 11.61 -8.74 -2.86
C LYS A 30 11.61 -8.90 -1.33
N PHE A 31 10.45 -8.70 -0.71
CA PHE A 31 10.29 -8.64 0.74
C PHE A 31 9.43 -9.82 1.21
N ASP A 32 10.02 -11.01 1.23
CA ASP A 32 9.33 -12.26 1.60
C ASP A 32 8.72 -12.27 3.02
N TRP A 33 9.28 -11.47 3.91
CA TRP A 33 8.82 -11.23 5.28
C TRP A 33 7.66 -10.22 5.39
N MET A 34 7.39 -9.44 4.34
CA MET A 34 6.34 -8.43 4.32
C MET A 34 5.08 -8.97 3.64
N THR A 35 3.94 -8.76 4.29
CA THR A 35 2.64 -9.07 3.70
C THR A 35 2.18 -7.92 2.83
N VAL A 36 2.20 -8.08 1.50
CA VAL A 36 1.75 -7.05 0.57
C VAL A 36 0.32 -7.34 0.14
N PHE A 37 -0.63 -6.57 0.67
CA PHE A 37 -2.02 -6.59 0.26
C PHE A 37 -2.21 -5.78 -1.04
N HIS A 38 -3.31 -6.07 -1.74
CA HIS A 38 -3.73 -5.31 -2.93
C HIS A 38 -4.34 -3.94 -2.50
N ARG A 39 -5.21 -3.37 -3.33
CA ARG A 39 -5.92 -2.13 -3.12
C ARG A 39 -6.87 -2.22 -1.92
N ALA A 40 -6.74 -1.24 -1.02
CA ALA A 40 -7.66 -0.99 0.07
C ALA A 40 -8.75 0.00 -0.35
N TYR A 41 -9.93 -0.17 0.25
CA TYR A 41 -11.09 0.70 0.12
C TYR A 41 -11.46 1.28 1.49
N PRO A 42 -11.89 2.56 1.54
CA PRO A 42 -12.33 3.17 2.78
C PRO A 42 -13.67 2.56 3.21
N PHE A 43 -13.71 1.97 4.39
CA PHE A 43 -14.91 1.43 5.00
C PHE A 43 -15.32 2.28 6.21
N ARG A 44 -16.57 2.77 6.21
CA ARG A 44 -17.12 3.55 7.32
C ARG A 44 -17.82 2.64 8.32
N GLU A 45 -17.26 2.53 9.51
CA GLU A 45 -17.80 1.75 10.62
C GLU A 45 -18.28 2.69 11.72
N TYR A 46 -19.51 2.51 12.20
CA TYR A 46 -20.00 3.23 13.38
C TYR A 46 -19.62 2.47 14.65
N ARG A 47 -18.81 3.09 15.51
CA ARG A 47 -18.46 2.55 16.82
C ARG A 47 -19.39 3.11 17.88
N SER A 48 -20.31 2.26 18.35
CA SER A 48 -21.34 2.65 19.32
C SER A 48 -20.78 3.11 20.66
N GLU A 49 -19.67 2.51 21.10
CA GLU A 49 -19.00 2.83 22.37
C GLU A 49 -18.46 4.26 22.39
N GLU A 50 -17.92 4.72 21.26
CA GLU A 50 -17.35 6.06 21.10
C GLU A 50 -18.34 7.08 20.53
N ARG A 51 -19.50 6.61 20.05
CA ARG A 51 -20.51 7.38 19.32
C ARG A 51 -19.92 8.13 18.11
N LYS A 52 -18.95 7.50 17.43
CA LYS A 52 -18.21 8.07 16.29
C LYS A 52 -18.21 7.12 15.11
N THR A 53 -18.03 7.68 13.91
CA THR A 53 -17.81 6.91 12.68
C THR A 53 -16.32 6.88 12.38
N HIS A 54 -15.75 5.69 12.27
CA HIS A 54 -14.35 5.46 11.91
C HIS A 54 -14.26 5.08 10.44
N THR A 55 -13.25 5.59 9.75
CA THR A 55 -12.93 5.20 8.38
C THR A 55 -11.70 4.31 8.41
N ILE A 56 -11.85 3.03 8.06
CA ILE A 56 -10.75 2.05 8.10
C ILE A 56 -10.46 1.50 6.70
N PRO A 57 -9.19 1.25 6.35
CA PRO A 57 -8.83 0.61 5.09
C PRO A 57 -9.21 -0.87 5.14
N LYS A 58 -9.97 -1.32 4.14
CA LYS A 58 -10.25 -2.75 3.95
C LYS A 58 -9.85 -3.25 2.57
N VAL A 59 -9.21 -4.41 2.52
CA VAL A 59 -8.83 -5.09 1.27
C VAL A 59 -9.74 -6.30 1.09
N TRP A 60 -10.17 -6.56 -0.15
CA TRP A 60 -10.92 -7.77 -0.48
C TRP A 60 -9.99 -8.98 -0.47
N VAL A 61 -10.38 -10.05 0.24
CA VAL A 61 -9.54 -11.25 0.43
C VAL A 61 -10.19 -12.55 -0.09
N GLY A 62 -11.27 -12.41 -0.86
CA GLY A 62 -12.05 -13.54 -1.38
C GLY A 62 -13.43 -13.67 -0.75
N ILE A 63 -14.34 -14.38 -1.43
CA ILE A 63 -15.62 -14.89 -0.87
C ILE A 63 -16.46 -13.80 -0.17
N ASN A 64 -16.59 -12.61 -0.78
CA ASN A 64 -17.30 -11.46 -0.20
C ASN A 64 -16.75 -10.98 1.17
N GLU A 65 -15.53 -11.36 1.52
CA GLU A 65 -14.87 -10.96 2.75
C GLU A 65 -13.87 -9.82 2.50
N TYR A 66 -13.86 -8.90 3.46
CA TYR A 66 -12.98 -7.75 3.48
C TYR A 66 -12.21 -7.74 4.79
N MET A 67 -10.89 -7.61 4.71
CA MET A 67 -9.99 -7.60 5.85
C MET A 67 -9.53 -6.17 6.16
N ASN A 68 -9.51 -5.79 7.43
CA ASN A 68 -8.86 -4.55 7.89
C ASN A 68 -7.34 -4.66 7.72
N VAL A 69 -6.72 -3.67 7.10
CA VAL A 69 -5.27 -3.61 6.84
C VAL A 69 -4.56 -2.49 7.60
N LEU A 70 -5.17 -1.96 8.66
CA LEU A 70 -4.45 -1.20 9.69
C LEU A 70 -3.40 -2.07 10.40
N PRO A 71 -2.39 -1.46 11.03
CA PRO A 71 -1.28 -2.16 11.70
C PRO A 71 -1.69 -3.39 12.51
N ASN A 72 -0.93 -4.48 12.38
CA ASN A 72 -1.17 -5.75 13.03
C ASN A 72 0.13 -6.37 13.56
N ASP A 73 0.25 -6.47 14.88
CA ASP A 73 1.44 -6.99 15.57
C ASP A 73 1.78 -8.45 15.31
N PHE A 74 0.84 -9.23 14.74
CA PHE A 74 1.11 -10.60 14.33
C PHE A 74 1.95 -10.68 13.05
N LEU A 75 2.11 -9.56 12.32
CA LEU A 75 2.92 -9.47 11.10
C LEU A 75 4.25 -8.76 11.36
N ILE A 76 5.30 -9.18 10.65
CA ILE A 76 6.59 -8.47 10.67
C ILE A 76 6.45 -7.12 9.98
N GLY A 77 5.79 -7.11 8.83
CA GLY A 77 5.38 -5.91 8.15
C GLY A 77 4.24 -6.19 7.21
N GLN A 78 3.53 -5.12 6.86
CA GLN A 78 2.44 -5.15 5.91
C GLN A 78 2.47 -3.92 5.03
N ALA A 79 2.00 -4.07 3.80
CA ALA A 79 1.83 -2.97 2.87
C ALA A 79 0.49 -3.10 2.16
N PHE A 80 -0.12 -1.98 1.79
CA PHE A 80 -1.33 -1.95 0.99
C PHE A 80 -1.37 -0.70 0.11
N PHE A 81 -2.16 -0.77 -0.96
CA PHE A 81 -2.32 0.34 -1.89
C PHE A 81 -3.59 1.11 -1.59
N PHE A 82 -3.54 2.43 -1.69
CA PHE A 82 -4.70 3.30 -1.54
C PHE A 82 -4.77 4.30 -2.68
N VAL A 83 -5.85 4.26 -3.46
CA VAL A 83 -6.06 5.17 -4.59
C VAL A 83 -6.60 6.48 -4.05
N THR A 84 -5.84 7.57 -4.23
CA THR A 84 -6.12 8.87 -3.59
C THR A 84 -6.92 9.83 -4.48
N ASP A 85 -6.92 9.62 -5.79
CA ASP A 85 -7.65 10.45 -6.74
C ASP A 85 -8.26 9.61 -7.88
N TYR A 86 -9.17 10.23 -8.65
CA TYR A 86 -9.83 9.63 -9.79
C TYR A 86 -8.85 9.35 -10.93
N GLU A 87 -9.18 8.32 -11.72
CA GLU A 87 -8.45 7.98 -12.95
C GLU A 87 -8.64 9.07 -14.00
N LYS A 88 -7.53 9.66 -14.45
CA LYS A 88 -7.51 10.73 -15.45
C LYS A 88 -7.03 10.15 -16.77
N LYS A 89 -7.87 10.24 -17.80
CA LYS A 89 -7.45 9.97 -19.18
C LYS A 89 -6.43 11.02 -19.60
N ILE A 90 -5.30 10.58 -20.11
CA ILE A 90 -4.36 11.43 -20.81
C ILE A 90 -4.76 11.42 -22.28
N GLU A 91 -4.89 12.59 -22.88
CA GLU A 91 -5.11 12.69 -24.32
C GLU A 91 -3.97 11.96 -25.03
N ALA A 92 -4.32 10.84 -25.65
CA ALA A 92 -3.40 10.05 -26.44
C ALA A 92 -3.33 10.62 -27.85
N ASP A 93 -2.12 10.63 -28.40
CA ASP A 93 -1.91 10.69 -29.84
C ASP A 93 -2.73 9.56 -30.49
N LEU A 94 -3.43 9.84 -31.58
CA LEU A 94 -4.50 9.02 -32.17
C LEU A 94 -4.06 7.58 -32.54
N GLN A 95 -2.78 7.26 -32.45
CA GLN A 95 -2.17 5.98 -32.79
C GLN A 95 -2.00 4.98 -31.62
N PHE A 96 -2.02 5.39 -30.35
CA PHE A 96 -1.52 4.54 -29.24
C PHE A 96 -2.56 4.11 -28.18
N GLY A 97 -3.86 4.26 -28.45
CA GLY A 97 -4.91 3.88 -27.49
C GLY A 97 -5.00 4.85 -26.31
N SER A 98 -6.02 4.72 -25.46
CA SER A 98 -6.20 5.66 -24.33
C SER A 98 -5.32 5.26 -23.14
N THR A 99 -4.42 6.16 -22.74
CA THR A 99 -3.62 6.01 -21.51
C THR A 99 -4.27 6.74 -20.34
N PHE A 100 -4.19 6.15 -19.16
CA PHE A 100 -4.76 6.68 -17.93
C PHE A 100 -3.67 6.88 -16.87
N ARG A 101 -3.91 7.83 -15.96
CA ARG A 101 -3.12 8.00 -14.74
C ARG A 101 -4.01 8.06 -13.51
N ALA A 102 -3.50 7.53 -12.41
CA ALA A 102 -4.11 7.63 -11.09
C ALA A 102 -3.04 7.92 -10.04
N GLU A 103 -3.42 8.69 -9.02
CA GLU A 103 -2.61 8.89 -7.83
C GLU A 103 -2.86 7.73 -6.86
N VAL A 104 -1.78 7.08 -6.45
CA VAL A 104 -1.81 5.90 -5.60
C VAL A 104 -0.79 6.07 -4.49
N SER A 105 -1.20 5.78 -3.27
CA SER A 105 -0.31 5.67 -2.11
C SER A 105 0.01 4.20 -1.87
N LEU A 106 1.29 3.87 -1.72
CA LEU A 106 1.73 2.65 -1.03
C LEU A 106 1.90 3.00 0.45
N ILE A 107 1.11 2.36 1.32
CA ILE A 107 1.20 2.53 2.77
C ILE A 107 1.83 1.27 3.34
N VAL A 108 2.90 1.44 4.11
CA VAL A 108 3.69 0.37 4.70
C VAL A 108 3.73 0.57 6.20
N TRP A 109 3.54 -0.51 6.94
CA TRP A 109 3.76 -0.60 8.38
C TRP A 109 4.68 -1.78 8.69
N VAL A 110 5.56 -1.62 9.66
CA VAL A 110 6.58 -2.63 9.97
C VAL A 110 7.02 -2.58 11.43
N ASN A 111 7.21 -3.76 12.02
CA ASN A 111 7.96 -3.95 13.24
C ASN A 111 9.46 -4.11 12.92
N THR A 112 10.23 -3.05 13.17
CA THR A 112 11.65 -2.96 12.82
C THR A 112 12.53 -3.97 13.54
N ASN A 113 12.12 -4.46 14.71
CA ASN A 113 12.87 -5.50 15.44
C ASN A 113 12.87 -6.85 14.72
N ASN A 114 11.85 -7.10 13.90
CA ASN A 114 11.62 -8.39 13.27
C ASN A 114 12.04 -8.42 11.80
N ILE A 115 12.58 -7.32 11.26
CA ILE A 115 13.10 -7.27 9.89
C ILE A 115 14.38 -8.13 9.82
N PRO A 116 14.45 -9.13 8.92
CA PRO A 116 15.64 -9.96 8.74
C PRO A 116 16.90 -9.15 8.42
N GLY A 117 17.98 -9.38 9.17
CA GLY A 117 19.26 -8.69 8.94
C GLY A 117 19.28 -7.21 9.32
N HIS A 118 18.25 -6.73 10.02
CA HIS A 118 18.24 -5.37 10.56
C HIS A 118 19.06 -5.34 11.86
N THR A 119 20.19 -4.62 11.83
CA THR A 119 21.16 -4.58 12.92
C THR A 119 21.31 -3.18 13.55
N THR A 120 20.58 -2.18 13.07
CA THR A 120 20.89 -0.76 13.36
C THR A 120 19.65 0.11 13.57
N GLY A 121 19.25 0.28 14.84
CA GLY A 121 18.52 1.44 15.34
C GLY A 121 17.17 1.79 14.66
N PRO A 122 16.57 2.94 14.98
CA PRO A 122 15.23 3.33 14.53
C PRO A 122 14.99 3.51 13.02
N SER A 123 16.02 3.36 12.19
CA SER A 123 15.93 3.89 10.84
C SER A 123 15.27 2.91 9.89
N ILE A 124 14.25 3.38 9.18
CA ILE A 124 13.71 2.73 7.99
C ILE A 124 14.32 3.29 6.69
N ALA A 125 15.41 4.06 6.75
CA ALA A 125 16.01 4.68 5.55
C ALA A 125 16.43 3.66 4.49
N LYS A 126 16.97 2.51 4.92
CA LYS A 126 17.31 1.41 4.00
C LYS A 126 16.06 0.85 3.32
N LEU A 127 15.00 0.56 4.08
CA LEU A 127 13.73 0.07 3.56
C LEU A 127 13.10 1.09 2.59
N LYS A 128 13.10 2.38 2.96
CA LYS A 128 12.65 3.49 2.09
C LYS A 128 13.37 3.47 0.74
N LYS A 129 14.71 3.37 0.76
CA LYS A 129 15.52 3.31 -0.46
C LYS A 129 15.20 2.07 -1.30
N GLU A 130 15.15 0.90 -0.68
CA GLU A 130 14.91 -0.35 -1.39
C GLU A 130 13.52 -0.38 -2.05
N ILE A 131 12.49 0.12 -1.37
CA ILE A 131 11.15 0.26 -1.95
C ILE A 131 11.16 1.32 -3.05
N SER A 132 11.76 2.50 -2.84
CA SER A 132 11.76 3.56 -3.84
C SER A 132 12.48 3.16 -5.13
N ASP A 133 13.60 2.45 -5.02
CA ASP A 133 14.35 1.97 -6.19
C ASP A 133 13.50 1.00 -7.01
N LEU A 134 12.82 0.04 -6.35
CA LEU A 134 11.91 -0.89 -7.03
C LEU A 134 10.75 -0.19 -7.73
N LEU A 135 10.16 0.83 -7.08
CA LEU A 135 9.04 1.57 -7.65
C LEU A 135 9.49 2.41 -8.84
N VAL A 136 10.61 3.12 -8.76
CA VAL A 136 11.13 3.96 -9.85
C VAL A 136 11.46 3.15 -11.10
N ASP A 137 11.94 1.93 -10.93
CA ASP A 137 12.28 1.04 -12.05
C ASP A 137 11.05 0.36 -12.68
N HIS A 138 9.86 0.47 -12.09
CA HIS A 138 8.65 -0.20 -12.55
C HIS A 138 7.94 0.57 -13.67
N ILE A 139 7.56 -0.13 -14.76
CA ILE A 139 7.01 0.49 -15.98
C ILE A 139 5.73 1.32 -15.76
N SER A 140 4.88 0.89 -14.82
CA SER A 140 3.64 1.61 -14.49
C SER A 140 3.86 2.83 -13.61
N VAL A 141 5.03 3.02 -12.98
CA VAL A 141 5.28 4.15 -12.07
C VAL A 141 5.87 5.30 -12.88
N VAL A 142 5.14 6.41 -12.96
CA VAL A 142 5.60 7.62 -13.68
C VAL A 142 6.53 8.45 -12.81
N LYS A 143 6.16 8.61 -11.54
CA LYS A 143 6.91 9.36 -10.54
C LYS A 143 6.49 8.99 -9.13
N ILE A 144 7.43 9.11 -8.20
CA ILE A 144 7.14 9.23 -6.76
C ILE A 144 6.97 10.73 -6.46
N GLU A 145 5.84 11.11 -5.88
CA GLU A 145 5.53 12.50 -5.54
C GLU A 145 6.03 12.87 -4.15
N SER A 146 5.89 11.98 -3.18
CA SER A 146 6.39 12.18 -1.83
C SER A 146 6.56 10.88 -1.06
N MET A 147 7.38 10.93 -0.02
CA MET A 147 7.56 9.85 0.94
C MET A 147 7.52 10.44 2.35
N THR A 148 6.67 9.89 3.21
CA THR A 148 6.46 10.39 4.58
C THR A 148 6.52 9.26 5.60
N ASP A 149 7.31 9.47 6.66
CA ASP A 149 7.45 8.58 7.81
C ASP A 149 7.52 9.33 9.16
N GLN A 150 7.04 10.58 9.19
CA GLN A 150 7.22 11.47 10.34
C GLN A 150 6.17 11.29 11.44
N ASP A 151 4.91 11.09 11.06
CA ASP A 151 3.81 10.89 11.99
C ASP A 151 2.72 9.99 11.42
N ALA A 152 1.92 9.43 12.32
CA ALA A 152 0.86 8.47 12.02
C ALA A 152 -0.26 9.05 11.17
N GLU A 153 -0.62 10.30 11.43
CA GLU A 153 -1.72 10.98 10.78
C GLU A 153 -1.40 11.17 9.29
N GLN A 154 -0.16 11.53 8.95
CA GLN A 154 0.29 11.66 7.57
C GLN A 154 0.47 10.30 6.87
N VAL A 155 1.02 9.29 7.58
CA VAL A 155 1.21 7.96 6.98
C VAL A 155 -0.14 7.31 6.63
N PHE A 156 -1.12 7.44 7.50
CA PHE A 156 -2.45 6.85 7.34
C PHE A 156 -3.54 7.86 6.96
N ASP A 157 -3.15 9.01 6.37
CA ASP A 157 -4.10 10.04 5.96
C ASP A 157 -5.23 9.46 5.08
N GLY A 158 -6.46 9.85 5.38
CA GLY A 158 -7.69 9.25 4.85
C GLY A 158 -8.33 8.18 5.75
N PHE A 159 -7.67 7.77 6.84
CA PHE A 159 -8.19 6.77 7.78
C PHE A 159 -8.25 7.29 9.23
N THR A 160 -9.18 6.76 10.00
CA THR A 160 -9.30 7.00 11.43
C THR A 160 -8.33 6.08 12.18
N ILE A 161 -7.27 6.68 12.71
CA ILE A 161 -6.21 5.96 13.45
C ILE A 161 -6.35 6.00 14.97
N GLN A 162 -7.50 6.44 15.51
CA GLN A 162 -7.72 6.44 16.97
C GLN A 162 -7.60 5.05 17.60
N ASP A 163 -7.86 3.99 16.81
CA ASP A 163 -7.74 2.58 17.21
C ASP A 163 -6.36 1.97 16.93
N VAL A 164 -5.55 2.63 16.11
CA VAL A 164 -4.15 2.25 15.95
C VAL A 164 -3.48 2.88 17.15
N ASP A 165 -3.30 2.12 18.24
CA ASP A 165 -2.60 2.64 19.41
C ASP A 165 -1.35 3.37 18.90
N THR A 166 -1.26 4.67 19.16
CA THR A 166 -0.24 5.57 18.62
C THR A 166 1.18 5.13 18.98
N GLN A 167 1.32 4.09 19.82
CA GLN A 167 2.53 3.32 20.08
C GLN A 167 3.10 2.56 18.85
N TYR A 168 2.29 2.28 17.81
CA TYR A 168 2.70 1.50 16.63
C TYR A 168 3.48 2.26 15.56
N LEU A 169 3.91 3.49 15.86
CA LEU A 169 4.85 4.26 15.03
C LEU A 169 5.97 4.91 15.86
N MET A 170 6.10 4.48 17.10
CA MET A 170 7.30 4.65 17.90
C MET A 170 8.08 3.35 17.88
N LEU A 171 9.40 3.41 18.04
CA LEU A 171 10.23 2.21 18.13
C LEU A 171 9.62 1.17 19.08
N PRO A 172 9.50 -0.10 18.66
CA PRO A 172 10.13 -0.72 17.49
C PRO A 172 9.29 -0.74 16.20
N TYR A 173 8.28 0.12 16.07
CA TYR A 173 7.39 0.13 14.92
C TYR A 173 7.61 1.38 14.06
N ALA A 174 7.40 1.24 12.75
CA ALA A 174 7.57 2.32 11.79
C ALA A 174 6.54 2.22 10.67
N GLY A 175 6.26 3.37 10.07
CA GLY A 175 5.29 3.52 9.00
C GLY A 175 5.84 4.40 7.92
N LEU A 176 5.44 4.12 6.69
CA LEU A 176 5.88 4.83 5.50
C LEU A 176 4.72 4.94 4.54
N ARG A 177 4.45 6.16 4.08
CA ARG A 177 3.58 6.40 2.93
C ARG A 177 4.41 6.88 1.76
N ILE A 178 4.25 6.24 0.61
CA ILE A 178 4.84 6.66 -0.67
C ILE A 178 3.69 7.04 -1.59
N ASN A 179 3.59 8.31 -1.93
CA ASN A 179 2.61 8.77 -2.92
C ASN A 179 3.27 8.73 -4.30
N MET A 180 2.60 8.11 -5.26
CA MET A 180 3.10 7.90 -6.60
C MET A 180 1.99 8.06 -7.65
N VAL A 181 2.39 8.35 -8.88
CA VAL A 181 1.49 8.38 -10.02
C VAL A 181 1.71 7.14 -10.85
N LEU A 182 0.65 6.34 -11.00
CA LEU A 182 0.64 5.18 -11.88
C LEU A 182 0.11 5.55 -13.26
N GLN A 183 0.64 4.91 -14.29
CA GLN A 183 0.18 4.97 -15.68
C GLN A 183 -0.09 3.56 -16.21
N TYR A 184 -1.23 3.42 -16.89
CA TYR A 184 -1.72 2.14 -17.39
C TYR A 184 -2.69 2.36 -18.56
N ASN A 185 -2.99 1.27 -19.26
CA ASN A 185 -3.95 1.23 -20.36
C ASN A 185 -5.05 0.20 -20.02
N TYR A 186 -6.25 0.37 -20.58
CA TYR A 186 -7.35 -0.61 -20.49
C TYR A 186 -7.40 -1.57 -21.69
N SER A 187 -6.48 -1.41 -22.63
CA SER A 187 -6.36 -2.30 -23.78
C SER A 187 -5.32 -3.36 -23.49
N ALA A 188 -5.65 -4.63 -23.73
CA ALA A 188 -4.65 -5.69 -23.75
C ALA A 188 -3.65 -5.40 -24.87
N CYS A 189 -2.36 -5.47 -24.54
CA CYS A 189 -1.28 -5.38 -25.53
C CYS A 189 -1.30 -6.57 -26.48
#